data_AF-A0A259KJL2-F1
#
_entry.id   AF-A0A259KJL2-F1
#
_cell.length_a   1.000
_cell.length_b   1.000
_cell.length_c   1.000
_cell.angle_alpha   90.00
_cell.angle_beta   90.00
_cell.angle_gamma   90.00
#
_symmetry.space_group_name_H-M   'P 1'
#
loop_
_entity.id
_entity.type
_entity.pdbx_description
1 polymer ?
#
loop_
_entity_poly.entity_id
_entity_poly.type
_entity_poly.pdbx_seq_one_letter_code
_entity_poly.pdbx_strand_id
1 'polypeptide(L)'
;MNLGGTNLNTLTAGAGNAALTTINVTGSGGVAADVSAVANLATLDLSASTAAAPASGSLTGANTFTVGVNTAVIGGAGQDRISVGATNKAIALGAGNDIATVSVTALGALGSITGGDGTDTLKLSNANAVTLSTAGAVQTAFATAVTGFETLDITAQAASTIDLDAVGTFNTVKFTSAAAAQVFTGAATGLTIESTYSAAGTSVTTNTITGASDVINVSLKGDLSTAARVFGTFALPGVETVNIALDDSTASTTAQKATMTLTDANATTINVSGDNGLNLTHTGTALTTFNASGVTKAGVTLTSGALTTDSVVTGSTSGTDVLDFSAALAKVTMTATAGANTLKGSSTIGSVINGGTGVDTITGGSGVDTISAGAGEDVITGGTGNDIMTGGANADTFAFDAAAAAANHSAIGGFDTITDFVAGTDKLQFLTVTDVVSVEQTAVQAAVTALASTSTAAQIANAMANANATDLGVSFATFGGDTYVLYETNGANTTFTVADDIFIKLTGVTTVPTFAADVTA
;
A
#
# COMPACT_ATOMS: atom_id res chain seq x y z
N MET A 1 -33.69 33.37 -22.63
CA MET A 1 -34.18 31.99 -22.89
C MET A 1 -34.23 31.27 -21.56
N ASN A 2 -35.36 30.62 -21.22
CA ASN A 2 -35.48 29.84 -19.98
C ASN A 2 -35.43 28.36 -20.32
N LEU A 3 -34.48 27.64 -19.74
CA LEU A 3 -34.31 26.21 -19.88
C LEU A 3 -34.65 25.57 -18.54
N GLY A 4 -35.55 24.58 -18.54
CA GLY A 4 -35.94 23.90 -17.32
C GLY A 4 -36.60 22.56 -17.57
N GLY A 5 -36.41 21.63 -16.64
CA GLY A 5 -36.95 20.29 -16.71
C GLY A 5 -36.24 19.32 -15.76
N THR A 6 -36.72 18.09 -15.70
CA THR A 6 -36.12 17.01 -14.89
C THR A 6 -35.12 16.15 -15.66
N ASN A 7 -35.00 16.36 -16.99
CA ASN A 7 -34.15 15.59 -17.90
C ASN A 7 -33.05 16.48 -18.49
N LEU A 8 -31.95 15.86 -18.95
CA LEU A 8 -30.86 16.57 -19.63
C LEU A 8 -31.36 17.25 -20.91
N ASN A 9 -31.17 18.56 -21.02
CA ASN A 9 -31.43 19.31 -22.25
C ASN A 9 -30.11 19.62 -22.96
N THR A 10 -30.00 19.28 -24.24
CA THR A 10 -28.89 19.72 -25.10
C THR A 10 -29.34 20.94 -25.90
N LEU A 11 -28.63 22.06 -25.75
CA LEU A 11 -28.90 23.28 -26.54
C LEU A 11 -27.79 23.49 -27.57
N THR A 12 -28.17 23.54 -28.84
CA THR A 12 -27.29 23.99 -29.93
C THR A 12 -27.60 25.46 -30.23
N ALA A 13 -26.84 26.40 -29.66
CA ALA A 13 -26.97 27.83 -29.93
C ALA A 13 -25.90 28.29 -30.92
N GLY A 14 -26.28 28.49 -32.19
CA GLY A 14 -25.37 28.98 -33.24
C GLY A 14 -25.24 30.51 -33.29
N ALA A 15 -24.25 31.00 -34.04
CA ALA A 15 -23.92 32.43 -34.22
C ALA A 15 -25.07 33.34 -34.72
N GLY A 16 -26.19 32.75 -35.17
CA GLY A 16 -27.33 33.48 -35.74
C GLY A 16 -28.28 34.12 -34.72
N ASN A 17 -28.13 33.87 -33.41
CA ASN A 17 -29.08 34.37 -32.40
C ASN A 17 -28.63 35.70 -31.76
N ALA A 18 -28.51 36.74 -32.58
CA ALA A 18 -28.05 38.07 -32.15
C ALA A 18 -29.00 38.76 -31.14
N ALA A 19 -30.24 38.30 -30.97
CA ALA A 19 -31.16 38.88 -29.99
C ALA A 19 -31.03 38.26 -28.59
N LEU A 20 -30.34 37.12 -28.45
CA LEU A 20 -30.23 36.41 -27.18
C LEU A 20 -29.18 37.06 -26.27
N THR A 21 -29.64 37.72 -25.21
CA THR A 21 -28.79 38.40 -24.22
C THR A 21 -28.66 37.65 -22.90
N THR A 22 -29.61 36.78 -22.59
CA THR A 22 -29.66 36.05 -21.31
C THR A 22 -30.15 34.62 -21.50
N ILE A 23 -29.48 33.67 -20.85
CA ILE A 23 -29.93 32.29 -20.69
C ILE A 23 -30.10 32.04 -19.19
N ASN A 24 -31.28 31.58 -18.79
CA ASN A 24 -31.57 31.14 -17.43
C ASN A 24 -31.79 29.63 -17.43
N VAL A 25 -31.09 28.91 -16.57
CA VAL A 25 -31.24 27.47 -16.37
C VAL A 25 -31.89 27.22 -15.01
N THR A 26 -32.89 26.34 -14.99
CA THR A 26 -33.72 26.05 -13.81
C THR A 26 -33.99 24.55 -13.71
N GLY A 27 -34.35 24.09 -12.51
CA GLY A 27 -34.75 22.69 -12.29
C GLY A 27 -33.58 21.74 -12.03
N SER A 28 -33.86 20.45 -12.00
CA SER A 28 -32.91 19.41 -11.53
C SER A 28 -32.23 18.62 -12.65
N GLY A 29 -32.69 18.76 -13.89
CA GLY A 29 -32.02 18.18 -15.05
C GLY A 29 -30.91 19.10 -15.54
N GLY A 30 -29.67 18.59 -15.60
CA GLY A 30 -28.54 19.33 -16.14
C GLY A 30 -28.77 19.82 -17.58
N VAL A 31 -28.03 20.83 -18.00
CA VAL A 31 -28.05 21.36 -19.37
C VAL A 31 -26.65 21.35 -19.95
N ALA A 32 -26.49 20.83 -21.16
CA ALA A 32 -25.21 20.87 -21.88
C ALA A 32 -25.33 21.75 -23.14
N ALA A 33 -24.46 22.75 -23.29
CA ALA A 33 -24.48 23.65 -24.44
C ALA A 33 -23.12 24.29 -24.73
N ASP A 34 -22.84 24.55 -26.01
CA ASP A 34 -21.84 25.54 -26.40
C ASP A 34 -22.55 26.85 -26.74
N VAL A 35 -22.27 27.89 -25.95
CA VAL A 35 -22.84 29.24 -26.13
C VAL A 35 -21.76 30.27 -26.45
N SER A 36 -20.52 29.82 -26.72
CA SER A 36 -19.38 30.70 -26.96
C SER A 36 -19.50 31.58 -28.20
N ALA A 37 -20.27 31.12 -29.20
CA ALA A 37 -20.52 31.84 -30.44
C ALA A 37 -21.74 32.79 -30.38
N VAL A 38 -22.46 32.87 -29.26
CA VAL A 38 -23.64 33.75 -29.13
C VAL A 38 -23.18 35.18 -28.86
N ALA A 39 -23.02 35.97 -29.93
CA ALA A 39 -22.33 37.27 -29.92
C ALA A 39 -22.83 38.27 -28.86
N ASN A 40 -24.13 38.28 -28.56
CA ASN A 40 -24.75 39.25 -27.65
C ASN A 40 -25.14 38.65 -26.29
N LEU A 41 -24.71 37.42 -25.98
CA LEU A 41 -25.01 36.79 -24.69
C LEU A 41 -24.23 37.48 -23.57
N ALA A 42 -24.94 38.27 -22.78
CA ALA A 42 -24.39 39.00 -21.65
C ALA A 42 -24.32 38.13 -20.39
N THR A 43 -25.34 37.28 -20.15
CA THR A 43 -25.46 36.52 -18.90
C THR A 43 -25.92 35.08 -19.15
N LEU A 44 -25.22 34.13 -18.53
CA LEU A 44 -25.67 32.77 -18.28
C LEU A 44 -25.95 32.65 -16.77
N ASP A 45 -27.22 32.43 -16.41
CA ASP A 45 -27.67 32.33 -15.03
C ASP A 45 -28.13 30.90 -14.74
N LEU A 46 -27.38 30.22 -13.88
CA LEU A 46 -27.60 28.86 -13.38
C LEU A 46 -28.09 28.87 -11.92
N SER A 47 -28.30 30.04 -11.31
CA SER A 47 -28.57 30.18 -9.87
C SER A 47 -29.81 29.44 -9.37
N ALA A 48 -30.78 29.20 -10.26
CA ALA A 48 -32.02 28.47 -9.98
C ALA A 48 -31.98 26.99 -10.42
N SER A 49 -30.82 26.51 -10.85
CA SER A 49 -30.56 25.12 -11.16
C SER A 49 -30.16 24.36 -9.88
N THR A 50 -30.60 23.12 -9.76
CA THR A 50 -30.21 22.19 -8.68
C THR A 50 -29.62 20.91 -9.27
N ALA A 51 -28.95 21.05 -10.41
CA ALA A 51 -28.46 19.94 -11.20
C ALA A 51 -27.30 19.26 -10.46
N ALA A 52 -27.51 18.02 -10.01
CA ALA A 52 -26.51 17.29 -9.22
C ALA A 52 -25.38 16.77 -10.10
N ALA A 53 -24.22 16.51 -9.48
CA ALA A 53 -23.14 15.79 -10.13
C ALA A 53 -23.66 14.45 -10.71
N PRO A 54 -23.29 14.09 -11.95
CA PRO A 54 -23.73 12.83 -12.53
C PRO A 54 -23.15 11.65 -11.75
N ALA A 55 -23.94 10.57 -11.63
CA ALA A 55 -23.38 9.27 -11.26
C ALA A 55 -22.28 8.89 -12.26
N SER A 56 -21.18 8.33 -11.76
CA SER A 56 -19.95 8.02 -12.52
C SER A 56 -20.24 7.49 -13.92
N GLY A 57 -19.74 8.18 -14.95
CA GLY A 57 -19.84 7.76 -16.35
C GLY A 57 -21.01 8.32 -17.16
N SER A 58 -21.93 9.10 -16.56
CA SER A 58 -22.98 9.80 -17.29
C SER A 58 -22.69 11.30 -17.48
N LEU A 59 -23.07 11.88 -18.62
CA LEU A 59 -23.16 13.34 -18.79
C LEU A 59 -24.51 13.88 -18.27
N THR A 60 -25.42 13.01 -17.82
CA THR A 60 -26.75 13.38 -17.35
C THR A 60 -26.69 13.79 -15.89
N GLY A 61 -26.72 15.09 -15.60
CA GLY A 61 -26.88 15.58 -14.23
C GLY A 61 -26.39 17.01 -14.04
N ALA A 62 -25.17 17.31 -14.49
CA ALA A 62 -24.52 18.61 -14.31
C ALA A 62 -24.85 19.62 -15.42
N ASN A 63 -24.79 20.91 -15.11
CA ASN A 63 -24.77 21.95 -16.13
C ASN A 63 -23.37 21.99 -16.76
N THR A 64 -23.27 21.96 -18.09
CA THR A 64 -22.00 21.96 -18.82
C THR A 64 -22.04 22.98 -19.95
N PHE A 65 -21.24 24.04 -19.85
CA PHE A 65 -21.24 25.13 -20.82
C PHE A 65 -19.85 25.51 -21.29
N THR A 66 -19.68 25.68 -22.61
CA THR A 66 -18.60 26.49 -23.16
C THR A 66 -19.10 27.91 -23.35
N VAL A 67 -18.44 28.88 -22.73
CA VAL A 67 -18.92 30.27 -22.66
C VAL A 67 -17.99 31.24 -23.39
N GLY A 68 -18.58 32.28 -23.97
CA GLY A 68 -17.84 33.32 -24.67
C GLY A 68 -17.16 34.25 -23.69
N VAL A 69 -16.07 34.90 -24.11
CA VAL A 69 -15.26 35.76 -23.22
C VAL A 69 -15.99 37.00 -22.68
N ASN A 70 -17.15 37.35 -23.25
CA ASN A 70 -17.93 38.53 -22.82
C ASN A 70 -19.22 38.16 -22.07
N THR A 71 -19.40 36.89 -21.72
CA THR A 71 -20.56 36.38 -21.00
C THR A 71 -20.23 36.23 -19.52
N ALA A 72 -21.02 36.87 -18.65
CA ALA A 72 -20.97 36.62 -17.21
C ALA A 72 -21.69 35.32 -16.88
N VAL A 73 -21.19 34.59 -15.88
CA VAL A 73 -21.82 33.36 -15.38
C VAL A 73 -22.16 33.54 -13.91
N ILE A 74 -23.41 33.22 -13.57
CA ILE A 74 -23.91 33.15 -12.19
C ILE A 74 -24.28 31.70 -11.95
N GLY A 75 -23.45 31.00 -11.20
CA GLY A 75 -23.62 29.59 -10.87
C GLY A 75 -24.67 29.36 -9.77
N GLY A 76 -25.07 28.11 -9.61
CA GLY A 76 -26.14 27.69 -8.71
C GLY A 76 -25.69 26.75 -7.63
N ALA A 77 -26.62 25.91 -7.16
CA ALA A 77 -26.29 24.77 -6.32
C ALA A 77 -26.10 23.53 -7.21
N GLY A 78 -25.12 22.68 -6.92
CA GLY A 78 -24.95 21.39 -7.62
C GLY A 78 -23.57 21.23 -8.24
N GLN A 79 -23.50 20.75 -9.48
CA GLN A 79 -22.24 20.76 -10.22
C GLN A 79 -22.41 21.52 -11.53
N ASP A 80 -21.71 22.64 -11.62
CA ASP A 80 -21.59 23.49 -12.80
C ASP A 80 -20.20 23.31 -13.44
N ARG A 81 -20.17 23.07 -14.75
CA ARG A 81 -18.95 22.80 -15.52
C ARG A 81 -18.82 23.85 -16.61
N ILE A 82 -17.89 24.78 -16.45
CA ILE A 82 -17.69 25.91 -17.38
C ILE A 82 -16.35 25.77 -18.10
N SER A 83 -16.34 25.93 -19.42
CA SER A 83 -15.14 26.05 -20.25
C SER A 83 -15.04 27.46 -20.82
N VAL A 84 -13.89 28.13 -20.62
CA VAL A 84 -13.71 29.54 -20.99
C VAL A 84 -12.29 29.87 -21.44
N GLY A 85 -12.17 30.90 -22.28
CA GLY A 85 -10.92 31.57 -22.65
C GLY A 85 -10.58 32.74 -21.75
N ALA A 86 -9.97 33.79 -22.32
CA ALA A 86 -9.65 35.04 -21.62
C ALA A 86 -10.91 35.87 -21.33
N THR A 87 -11.72 35.43 -20.37
CA THR A 87 -12.96 36.13 -19.99
C THR A 87 -12.68 37.58 -19.58
N ASN A 88 -13.54 38.50 -20.00
CA ASN A 88 -13.61 39.90 -19.59
C ASN A 88 -14.72 40.14 -18.56
N LYS A 89 -15.31 39.06 -18.02
CA LYS A 89 -16.45 39.09 -17.10
C LYS A 89 -16.19 38.20 -15.90
N ALA A 90 -16.95 38.46 -14.84
CA ALA A 90 -17.02 37.59 -13.68
C ALA A 90 -17.76 36.29 -14.02
N ILE A 91 -17.16 35.18 -13.59
CA ILE A 91 -17.73 33.83 -13.58
C ILE A 91 -17.71 33.40 -12.13
N ALA A 92 -18.87 33.24 -11.51
CA ALA A 92 -19.01 32.65 -10.18
C ALA A 92 -19.75 31.32 -10.32
N LEU A 93 -19.22 30.22 -9.78
CA LEU A 93 -19.82 28.88 -9.93
C LEU A 93 -20.79 28.52 -8.81
N GLY A 94 -20.67 29.17 -7.65
CA GLY A 94 -21.71 29.12 -6.63
C GLY A 94 -21.41 28.06 -5.57
N ALA A 95 -22.38 27.20 -5.27
CA ALA A 95 -22.22 26.17 -4.24
C ALA A 95 -22.24 24.77 -4.86
N GLY A 96 -21.34 23.91 -4.39
CA GLY A 96 -21.23 22.53 -4.83
C GLY A 96 -19.82 22.20 -5.30
N ASN A 97 -19.68 21.15 -6.10
CA ASN A 97 -18.36 20.69 -6.55
C ASN A 97 -18.22 20.99 -8.03
N ASP A 98 -17.82 22.21 -8.34
CA ASP A 98 -17.86 22.79 -9.68
C ASP A 98 -16.53 22.59 -10.43
N ILE A 99 -16.56 22.82 -11.75
CA ILE A 99 -15.39 22.61 -12.61
C ILE A 99 -15.23 23.79 -13.57
N ALA A 100 -14.12 24.52 -13.46
CA ALA A 100 -13.70 25.54 -14.42
C ALA A 100 -12.56 25.01 -15.32
N THR A 101 -12.80 24.88 -16.62
CA THR A 101 -11.74 24.61 -17.62
C THR A 101 -11.27 25.91 -18.24
N VAL A 102 -10.02 26.29 -17.95
CA VAL A 102 -9.44 27.57 -18.41
C VAL A 102 -8.36 27.31 -19.46
N SER A 103 -8.60 27.84 -20.66
CA SER A 103 -7.74 27.60 -21.84
C SER A 103 -6.60 28.61 -22.00
N VAL A 104 -6.45 29.56 -21.09
CA VAL A 104 -5.48 30.66 -21.15
C VAL A 104 -4.72 30.81 -19.82
N THR A 105 -3.63 31.58 -19.84
CA THR A 105 -2.79 31.89 -18.67
C THR A 105 -2.99 33.32 -18.16
N ALA A 106 -3.80 34.12 -18.84
CA ALA A 106 -4.19 35.45 -18.42
C ALA A 106 -5.67 35.66 -18.77
N LEU A 107 -6.45 36.12 -17.80
CA LEU A 107 -7.82 36.57 -18.05
C LEU A 107 -7.80 37.97 -18.69
N GLY A 108 -8.95 38.39 -19.21
CA GLY A 108 -9.14 39.76 -19.66
C GLY A 108 -9.16 40.76 -18.50
N ALA A 109 -9.11 42.06 -18.81
CA ALA A 109 -8.89 43.14 -17.83
C ALA A 109 -9.91 43.22 -16.66
N LEU A 110 -11.10 42.61 -16.82
CA LEU A 110 -12.15 42.52 -15.80
C LEU A 110 -12.60 41.07 -15.57
N GLY A 111 -11.80 40.11 -16.05
CA GLY A 111 -12.08 38.69 -15.89
C GLY A 111 -11.80 38.23 -14.48
N SER A 112 -12.75 37.49 -13.90
CA SER A 112 -12.54 36.76 -12.65
C SER A 112 -13.30 35.45 -12.72
N ILE A 113 -12.76 34.41 -12.07
CA ILE A 113 -13.38 33.10 -11.96
C ILE A 113 -13.31 32.68 -10.49
N THR A 114 -14.46 32.39 -9.89
CA THR A 114 -14.54 31.92 -8.50
C THR A 114 -15.32 30.61 -8.45
N GLY A 115 -14.78 29.56 -7.84
CA GLY A 115 -15.51 28.31 -7.59
C GLY A 115 -16.67 28.58 -6.63
N GLY A 116 -16.36 28.79 -5.35
CA GLY A 116 -17.32 29.23 -4.35
C GLY A 116 -17.29 28.29 -3.15
N ASP A 117 -18.45 27.83 -2.71
CA ASP A 117 -18.55 26.91 -1.56
C ASP A 117 -18.53 25.46 -2.03
N GLY A 118 -17.51 24.68 -1.65
CA GLY A 118 -17.47 23.24 -1.88
C GLY A 118 -16.07 22.73 -2.17
N THR A 119 -15.95 21.71 -3.03
CA THR A 119 -14.66 21.22 -3.52
C THR A 119 -14.60 21.41 -5.02
N ASP A 120 -14.05 22.56 -5.42
CA ASP A 120 -14.07 23.02 -6.80
C ASP A 120 -12.78 22.63 -7.53
N THR A 121 -12.91 22.36 -8.83
CA THR A 121 -11.81 21.95 -9.69
C THR A 121 -11.47 23.00 -10.72
N LEU A 122 -10.25 23.55 -10.64
CA LEU A 122 -9.64 24.31 -11.73
C LEU A 122 -8.92 23.35 -12.67
N LYS A 123 -9.31 23.35 -13.93
CA LYS A 123 -8.75 22.48 -14.97
C LYS A 123 -7.92 23.28 -15.97
N LEU A 124 -6.65 22.90 -16.09
CA LEU A 124 -5.66 23.53 -16.97
C LEU A 124 -5.02 22.51 -17.91
N SER A 125 -4.50 22.99 -19.04
CA SER A 125 -3.53 22.21 -19.81
C SER A 125 -2.17 22.24 -19.13
N ASN A 126 -1.35 21.21 -19.37
CA ASN A 126 0.02 21.15 -18.87
C ASN A 126 0.84 22.38 -19.28
N ALA A 127 0.70 22.82 -20.53
CA ALA A 127 1.39 24.01 -21.04
C ALA A 127 0.99 25.29 -20.29
N ASN A 128 -0.30 25.44 -19.95
CA ASN A 128 -0.77 26.60 -19.20
C ASN A 128 -0.28 26.56 -17.75
N ALA A 129 -0.35 25.41 -17.08
CA ALA A 129 0.17 25.25 -15.72
C ALA A 129 1.68 25.56 -15.63
N VAL A 130 2.48 25.06 -16.58
CA VAL A 130 3.93 25.37 -16.66
C VAL A 130 4.18 26.86 -16.90
N THR A 131 3.40 27.49 -17.78
CA THR A 131 3.55 28.92 -18.06
C THR A 131 3.25 29.76 -16.82
N LEU A 132 2.18 29.43 -16.08
CA LEU A 132 1.84 30.10 -14.81
C LEU A 132 2.92 29.90 -13.74
N SER A 133 3.63 28.77 -13.77
CA SER A 133 4.73 28.47 -12.85
C SER A 133 5.99 29.32 -13.08
N THR A 134 6.13 29.97 -14.24
CA THR A 134 7.35 30.72 -14.61
C THR A 134 7.13 32.21 -14.86
N ALA A 135 5.87 32.67 -14.96
CA ALA A 135 5.53 34.00 -15.42
C ALA A 135 5.14 34.97 -14.27
N GLY A 136 6.12 35.48 -13.51
CA GLY A 136 5.92 36.25 -12.26
C GLY A 136 4.73 37.25 -12.20
N ALA A 137 4.68 38.28 -13.04
CA ALA A 137 3.58 39.27 -12.97
C ALA A 137 2.22 38.71 -13.48
N VAL A 138 2.26 37.76 -14.43
CA VAL A 138 1.06 37.10 -14.98
C VAL A 138 0.49 36.11 -13.96
N GLN A 139 1.36 35.42 -13.22
CA GLN A 139 1.06 34.49 -12.14
C GLN A 139 0.26 35.17 -11.02
N THR A 140 0.76 36.29 -10.49
CA THR A 140 0.05 37.03 -9.42
C THR A 140 -1.32 37.51 -9.91
N ALA A 141 -1.43 37.99 -11.16
CA ALA A 141 -2.69 38.42 -11.72
C ALA A 141 -3.68 37.27 -11.91
N PHE A 142 -3.22 36.11 -12.39
CA PHE A 142 -4.04 34.92 -12.56
C PHE A 142 -4.54 34.37 -11.23
N ALA A 143 -3.63 34.15 -10.26
CA ALA A 143 -3.97 33.62 -8.93
C ALA A 143 -4.89 34.58 -8.13
N THR A 144 -4.80 35.89 -8.37
CA THR A 144 -5.74 36.86 -7.76
C THR A 144 -7.11 36.82 -8.43
N ALA A 145 -7.18 36.55 -9.73
CA ALA A 145 -8.41 36.56 -10.50
C ALA A 145 -9.14 35.21 -10.51
N VAL A 146 -8.44 34.11 -10.24
CA VAL A 146 -8.97 32.73 -10.22
C VAL A 146 -8.83 32.18 -8.80
N THR A 147 -9.94 32.09 -8.06
CA THR A 147 -9.93 31.80 -6.61
C THR A 147 -11.04 30.81 -6.22
N GLY A 148 -10.97 30.26 -5.00
CA GLY A 148 -11.97 29.32 -4.49
C GLY A 148 -11.96 27.99 -5.24
N PHE A 149 -10.78 27.43 -5.48
CA PHE A 149 -10.61 26.12 -6.10
C PHE A 149 -9.68 25.28 -5.24
N GLU A 150 -10.12 24.10 -4.82
CA GLU A 150 -9.37 23.21 -3.96
C GLU A 150 -8.60 22.15 -4.76
N THR A 151 -9.03 21.88 -6.00
CA THR A 151 -8.42 20.88 -6.87
C THR A 151 -7.85 21.50 -8.14
N LEU A 152 -6.59 21.20 -8.46
CA LEU A 152 -5.98 21.49 -9.75
C LEU A 152 -5.96 20.23 -10.62
N ASP A 153 -6.72 20.19 -11.72
CA ASP A 153 -6.73 19.09 -12.71
C ASP A 153 -5.88 19.46 -13.94
N ILE A 154 -4.72 18.80 -14.09
CA ILE A 154 -3.77 19.04 -15.17
C ILE A 154 -3.98 18.04 -16.31
N THR A 155 -4.35 18.57 -17.48
CA THR A 155 -4.60 17.80 -18.70
C THR A 155 -3.43 17.81 -19.67
N ALA A 156 -3.37 16.78 -20.54
CA ALA A 156 -2.38 16.67 -21.63
C ALA A 156 -0.93 16.71 -21.14
N GLN A 157 -0.52 15.67 -20.41
CA GLN A 157 0.74 15.65 -19.68
C GLN A 157 1.96 15.38 -20.56
N ALA A 158 2.93 16.29 -20.42
CA ALA A 158 4.31 16.14 -20.82
C ALA A 158 5.17 16.47 -19.60
N ALA A 159 6.44 16.04 -19.61
CA ALA A 159 7.33 16.25 -18.48
C ALA A 159 7.34 17.73 -18.08
N SER A 160 7.08 18.01 -16.81
CA SER A 160 6.79 19.36 -16.36
C SER A 160 7.21 19.59 -14.91
N THR A 161 7.56 20.84 -14.63
CA THR A 161 7.65 21.38 -13.28
C THR A 161 6.53 22.38 -13.12
N ILE A 162 5.68 22.17 -12.13
CA ILE A 162 4.52 23.00 -11.83
C ILE A 162 4.68 23.51 -10.41
N ASP A 163 4.69 24.83 -10.28
CA ASP A 163 4.72 25.52 -9.00
C ASP A 163 3.27 25.72 -8.53
N LEU A 164 2.89 25.03 -7.45
CA LEU A 164 1.51 25.03 -6.98
C LEU A 164 1.14 26.42 -6.43
N ASP A 165 2.01 27.02 -5.61
CA ASP A 165 1.83 28.35 -5.02
C ASP A 165 1.66 29.45 -6.08
N ALA A 166 2.29 29.26 -7.23
CA ALA A 166 2.16 30.13 -8.39
C ALA A 166 0.78 30.04 -9.05
N VAL A 167 0.25 28.83 -9.18
CA VAL A 167 -1.02 28.58 -9.89
C VAL A 167 -2.21 28.94 -8.99
N GLY A 168 -2.10 28.72 -7.68
CA GLY A 168 -3.14 28.99 -6.70
C GLY A 168 -2.88 28.25 -5.38
N THR A 169 -3.91 28.07 -4.57
CA THR A 169 -3.83 27.28 -3.32
C THR A 169 -4.70 26.04 -3.47
N PHE A 170 -4.10 24.86 -3.48
CA PHE A 170 -4.81 23.60 -3.75
C PHE A 170 -4.58 22.58 -2.64
N ASN A 171 -5.65 21.86 -2.29
CA ASN A 171 -5.61 20.70 -1.42
C ASN A 171 -5.33 19.42 -2.21
N THR A 172 -5.68 19.42 -3.51
CA THR A 172 -5.51 18.27 -4.40
C THR A 172 -4.91 18.70 -5.73
N VAL A 173 -3.90 17.97 -6.20
CA VAL A 173 -3.43 18.02 -7.57
C VAL A 173 -3.78 16.70 -8.26
N LYS A 174 -4.54 16.81 -9.35
CA LYS A 174 -5.00 15.70 -10.16
C LYS A 174 -4.30 15.69 -11.50
N PHE A 175 -3.90 14.51 -11.93
CA PHE A 175 -3.37 14.27 -13.25
C PHE A 175 -3.65 12.82 -13.70
N THR A 176 -3.35 12.54 -14.95
CA THR A 176 -3.54 11.25 -15.60
C THR A 176 -2.18 10.74 -16.07
N SER A 177 -1.40 10.04 -15.24
CA SER A 177 0.04 9.84 -15.52
C SER A 177 0.36 9.48 -16.98
N ALA A 178 1.10 10.35 -17.67
CA ALA A 178 1.77 9.99 -18.93
C ALA A 178 3.14 9.40 -18.60
N ALA A 179 3.84 8.81 -19.57
CA ALA A 179 5.21 8.29 -19.41
C ALA A 179 6.29 9.38 -19.18
N ALA A 180 5.94 10.47 -18.50
CA ALA A 180 6.73 11.67 -18.35
C ALA A 180 6.77 12.13 -16.89
N ALA A 181 7.91 12.68 -16.46
CA ALA A 181 8.13 13.08 -15.08
C ALA A 181 7.36 14.36 -14.72
N GLN A 182 6.67 14.34 -13.58
CA GLN A 182 5.96 15.46 -13.00
C GLN A 182 6.67 15.92 -11.74
N VAL A 183 6.97 17.21 -11.65
CA VAL A 183 7.55 17.84 -10.46
C VAL A 183 6.58 18.90 -9.95
N PHE A 184 6.18 18.80 -8.69
CA PHE A 184 5.35 19.77 -8.00
C PHE A 184 6.18 20.54 -6.98
N THR A 185 6.38 21.84 -7.19
CA THR A 185 6.95 22.74 -6.18
C THR A 185 5.82 23.47 -5.46
N GLY A 186 6.11 24.05 -4.28
CA GLY A 186 5.06 24.61 -3.42
C GLY A 186 4.12 23.54 -2.83
N ALA A 187 4.50 22.27 -2.89
CA ALA A 187 3.78 21.20 -2.20
C ALA A 187 3.96 21.38 -0.68
N ALA A 188 2.84 21.37 0.02
CA ALA A 188 2.76 21.52 1.47
C ALA A 188 2.17 20.27 2.13
N THR A 189 2.38 20.14 3.44
CA THR A 189 1.77 19.08 4.25
C THR A 189 0.24 19.08 4.10
N GLY A 190 -0.34 17.89 3.97
CA GLY A 190 -1.77 17.67 3.71
C GLY A 190 -2.16 17.60 2.23
N LEU A 191 -1.26 17.93 1.29
CA LEU A 191 -1.56 17.87 -0.14
C LEU A 191 -1.93 16.44 -0.56
N THR A 192 -2.97 16.33 -1.40
CA THR A 192 -3.37 15.10 -2.08
C THR A 192 -2.88 15.10 -3.53
N ILE A 193 -2.17 14.05 -3.91
CA ILE A 193 -1.68 13.80 -5.27
C ILE A 193 -2.53 12.68 -5.85
N GLU A 194 -3.44 13.01 -6.77
CA GLU A 194 -4.34 12.05 -7.43
C GLU A 194 -3.85 11.70 -8.84
N SER A 195 -3.60 10.41 -9.10
CA SER A 195 -3.30 9.87 -10.42
C SER A 195 -4.37 8.92 -10.90
N THR A 196 -4.84 9.08 -12.14
CA THR A 196 -5.93 8.30 -12.76
C THR A 196 -5.51 7.28 -13.82
N TYR A 197 -4.24 7.27 -14.23
CA TYR A 197 -3.72 6.35 -15.25
C TYR A 197 -2.28 5.96 -14.91
N SER A 198 -1.72 5.01 -15.67
CA SER A 198 -0.49 4.27 -15.37
C SER A 198 0.34 4.07 -16.64
N ALA A 199 1.49 4.72 -16.72
CA ALA A 199 2.54 4.33 -17.66
C ALA A 199 3.83 4.00 -16.88
N ALA A 200 4.48 2.91 -17.26
CA ALA A 200 5.80 2.56 -16.72
C ALA A 200 6.79 3.70 -17.02
N GLY A 201 7.61 4.07 -16.02
CA GLY A 201 8.59 5.15 -16.12
C GLY A 201 8.09 6.54 -15.68
N THR A 202 6.82 6.67 -15.25
CA THR A 202 6.35 7.90 -14.60
C THR A 202 7.12 8.14 -13.30
N SER A 203 7.55 9.38 -13.08
CA SER A 203 8.03 9.84 -11.77
C SER A 203 7.24 11.06 -11.33
N VAL A 204 6.80 11.08 -10.09
CA VAL A 204 6.16 12.22 -9.44
C VAL A 204 7.07 12.66 -8.30
N THR A 205 7.51 13.91 -8.31
CA THR A 205 8.42 14.44 -7.29
C THR A 205 7.83 15.70 -6.67
N THR A 206 7.88 15.83 -5.35
CA THR A 206 7.59 17.10 -4.67
C THR A 206 8.88 17.83 -4.32
N ASN A 207 8.78 19.13 -3.99
CA ASN A 207 9.85 19.76 -3.20
C ASN A 207 10.06 19.03 -1.87
N THR A 208 11.22 19.26 -1.25
CA THR A 208 11.42 18.86 0.14
C THR A 208 10.43 19.62 1.01
N ILE A 209 9.62 18.88 1.76
CA ILE A 209 8.74 19.44 2.79
C ILE A 209 9.54 19.50 4.08
N THR A 210 9.37 20.58 4.85
CA THR A 210 10.14 20.82 6.07
C THR A 210 9.23 20.79 7.28
N GLY A 211 9.60 20.00 8.26
CA GLY A 211 8.80 19.76 9.45
C GLY A 211 9.25 18.46 10.10
N ALA A 212 8.46 17.96 11.04
CA ALA A 212 8.73 16.69 11.73
C ALA A 212 7.46 15.81 11.79
N SER A 213 6.41 16.20 11.08
CA SER A 213 5.10 15.54 11.08
C SER A 213 4.38 15.87 9.78
N ASP A 214 5.13 15.86 8.67
CA ASP A 214 4.61 16.20 7.36
C ASP A 214 3.83 15.02 6.76
N VAL A 215 2.73 15.35 6.08
CA VAL A 215 1.80 14.37 5.52
C VAL A 215 1.63 14.62 4.03
N ILE A 216 1.68 13.57 3.22
CA ILE A 216 1.20 13.60 1.84
C ILE A 216 0.21 12.46 1.62
N ASN A 217 -0.88 12.76 0.92
CA ASN A 217 -1.85 11.77 0.50
C ASN A 217 -1.62 11.45 -0.97
N VAL A 218 -1.55 10.17 -1.32
CA VAL A 218 -1.45 9.67 -2.70
C VAL A 218 -2.72 8.89 -3.01
N SER A 219 -3.47 9.33 -4.01
CA SER A 219 -4.71 8.70 -4.47
C SER A 219 -4.46 8.06 -5.83
N LEU A 220 -4.49 6.73 -5.88
CA LEU A 220 -4.26 5.93 -7.08
C LEU A 220 -5.61 5.41 -7.58
N LYS A 221 -6.16 6.09 -8.58
CA LYS A 221 -7.47 5.83 -9.18
C LYS A 221 -7.28 5.08 -10.50
N GLY A 222 -8.17 4.17 -10.83
CA GLY A 222 -8.30 3.65 -12.19
C GLY A 222 -9.11 2.37 -12.27
N ASP A 223 -9.58 2.04 -13.47
CA ASP A 223 -10.24 0.76 -13.73
C ASP A 223 -9.21 -0.38 -13.62
N LEU A 224 -9.30 -1.17 -12.56
CA LEU A 224 -8.45 -2.32 -12.30
C LEU A 224 -9.23 -3.62 -12.53
N SER A 225 -10.20 -3.62 -13.45
CA SER A 225 -10.93 -4.83 -13.85
C SER A 225 -10.18 -5.71 -14.84
N THR A 226 -9.27 -5.14 -15.65
CA THR A 226 -8.67 -5.84 -16.81
C THR A 226 -7.16 -6.07 -16.72
N ALA A 227 -6.40 -5.19 -16.06
CA ALA A 227 -4.95 -5.38 -15.85
C ALA A 227 -4.41 -4.62 -14.63
N ALA A 228 -3.34 -5.15 -14.02
CA ALA A 228 -2.58 -4.46 -12.99
C ALA A 228 -1.99 -3.15 -13.53
N ARG A 229 -2.08 -2.06 -12.75
CA ARG A 229 -1.60 -0.73 -13.16
C ARG A 229 -0.27 -0.39 -12.50
N VAL A 230 0.62 0.24 -13.25
CA VAL A 230 1.94 0.71 -12.77
C VAL A 230 1.94 2.24 -12.67
N PHE A 231 1.99 2.77 -11.45
CA PHE A 231 1.99 4.22 -11.17
C PHE A 231 3.39 4.83 -11.11
N GLY A 232 4.44 4.02 -11.25
CA GLY A 232 5.83 4.50 -11.31
C GLY A 232 6.38 4.89 -9.93
N THR A 233 7.28 5.88 -9.91
CA THR A 233 7.99 6.29 -8.69
C THR A 233 7.43 7.60 -8.14
N PHE A 234 7.13 7.63 -6.84
CA PHE A 234 6.82 8.84 -6.09
C PHE A 234 7.99 9.18 -5.18
N ALA A 235 8.59 10.35 -5.40
CA ALA A 235 9.66 10.90 -4.58
C ALA A 235 9.10 12.03 -3.72
N LEU A 236 8.98 11.78 -2.41
CA LEU A 236 8.31 12.67 -1.45
C LEU A 236 9.28 13.11 -0.34
N PRO A 237 10.39 13.81 -0.67
CA PRO A 237 11.43 14.10 0.31
C PRO A 237 10.92 14.91 1.51
N GLY A 238 11.28 14.48 2.72
CA GLY A 238 10.93 15.18 3.96
C GLY A 238 9.49 14.96 4.43
N VAL A 239 8.85 13.86 4.04
CA VAL A 239 7.50 13.51 4.49
C VAL A 239 7.58 12.39 5.52
N GLU A 240 6.97 12.55 6.69
CA GLU A 240 6.97 11.50 7.72
C GLU A 240 5.79 10.52 7.56
N THR A 241 4.65 11.00 7.06
CA THR A 241 3.45 10.17 6.86
C THR A 241 2.98 10.20 5.42
N VAL A 242 2.96 9.03 4.77
CA VAL A 242 2.41 8.86 3.43
C VAL A 242 1.14 8.02 3.52
N ASN A 243 0.00 8.62 3.18
CA ASN A 243 -1.27 7.90 3.08
C ASN A 243 -1.51 7.52 1.61
N ILE A 244 -1.69 6.24 1.32
CA ILE A 244 -1.96 5.73 -0.03
C ILE A 244 -3.40 5.20 -0.07
N ALA A 245 -4.23 5.83 -0.89
CA ALA A 245 -5.60 5.43 -1.16
C ALA A 245 -5.67 4.77 -2.54
N LEU A 246 -6.19 3.54 -2.58
CA LEU A 246 -6.39 2.73 -3.78
C LEU A 246 -7.88 2.75 -4.10
N ASP A 247 -8.23 3.06 -5.33
CA ASP A 247 -9.64 3.04 -5.76
C ASP A 247 -9.74 2.41 -7.15
N ASP A 248 -10.30 1.19 -7.16
CA ASP A 248 -10.83 0.57 -8.36
C ASP A 248 -12.18 1.22 -8.67
N SER A 249 -12.14 2.19 -9.59
CA SER A 249 -13.33 2.93 -10.04
C SER A 249 -14.44 2.05 -10.67
N THR A 250 -14.22 0.73 -10.75
CA THR A 250 -15.17 -0.26 -11.20
C THR A 250 -15.55 -1.23 -10.09
N ALA A 251 -16.79 -1.71 -10.08
CA ALA A 251 -17.24 -2.79 -9.20
C ALA A 251 -16.70 -4.18 -9.61
N SER A 252 -15.46 -4.23 -10.13
CA SER A 252 -14.80 -5.48 -10.52
C SER A 252 -14.78 -6.43 -9.32
N THR A 253 -14.94 -7.73 -9.56
CA THR A 253 -14.78 -8.76 -8.52
C THR A 253 -13.36 -9.33 -8.50
N THR A 254 -12.54 -9.06 -9.51
CA THR A 254 -11.16 -9.55 -9.59
C THR A 254 -10.26 -8.69 -8.71
N ALA A 255 -9.52 -9.32 -7.80
CA ALA A 255 -8.49 -8.69 -7.00
C ALA A 255 -7.27 -8.39 -7.89
N GLN A 256 -6.89 -7.11 -8.02
CA GLN A 256 -5.65 -6.72 -8.68
C GLN A 256 -4.78 -5.92 -7.71
N LYS A 257 -3.47 -5.83 -8.00
CA LYS A 257 -2.54 -4.99 -7.25
C LYS A 257 -2.04 -3.87 -8.16
N ALA A 258 -2.20 -2.63 -7.72
CA ALA A 258 -1.48 -1.50 -8.32
C ALA A 258 0.02 -1.65 -8.00
N THR A 259 0.91 -1.08 -8.80
CA THR A 259 2.36 -1.13 -8.54
C THR A 259 2.90 0.29 -8.42
N MET A 260 3.66 0.55 -7.35
CA MET A 260 4.26 1.84 -7.04
C MET A 260 5.63 1.65 -6.37
N THR A 261 6.56 2.54 -6.68
CA THR A 261 7.79 2.73 -5.90
C THR A 261 7.65 4.03 -5.10
N LEU A 262 7.87 3.97 -3.79
CA LEU A 262 7.93 5.15 -2.93
C LEU A 262 9.38 5.38 -2.48
N THR A 263 9.98 6.47 -2.94
CA THR A 263 11.30 6.91 -2.50
C THR A 263 11.15 8.07 -1.55
N ASP A 264 11.26 7.77 -0.26
CA ASP A 264 11.22 8.76 0.81
C ASP A 264 12.05 8.22 1.98
N ALA A 265 13.16 8.89 2.29
CA ALA A 265 14.03 8.45 3.38
C ALA A 265 13.47 8.83 4.76
N ASN A 266 12.48 9.74 4.80
CA ASN A 266 11.90 10.30 6.02
C ASN A 266 10.60 9.62 6.45
N ALA A 267 9.95 8.87 5.55
CA ALA A 267 8.70 8.20 5.85
C ALA A 267 8.82 7.24 7.05
N THR A 268 8.27 7.64 8.19
CA THR A 268 8.13 6.79 9.38
C THR A 268 6.84 6.00 9.34
N THR A 269 5.81 6.53 8.67
CA THR A 269 4.47 5.95 8.60
C THR A 269 3.99 5.86 7.16
N ILE A 270 3.58 4.66 6.74
CA ILE A 270 2.88 4.44 5.48
C ILE A 270 1.54 3.77 5.80
N ASN A 271 0.45 4.45 5.47
CA ASN A 271 -0.90 3.89 5.57
C ASN A 271 -1.40 3.53 4.17
N VAL A 272 -2.01 2.36 4.01
CA VAL A 272 -2.60 1.90 2.75
C VAL A 272 -4.06 1.55 2.99
N SER A 273 -4.93 2.07 2.13
CA SER A 273 -6.37 1.86 2.22
C SER A 273 -7.01 1.73 0.85
N GLY A 274 -8.21 1.18 0.79
CA GLY A 274 -8.98 1.12 -0.45
C GLY A 274 -9.62 -0.24 -0.74
N ASP A 275 -10.20 -0.32 -1.94
CA ASP A 275 -10.88 -1.51 -2.45
C ASP A 275 -10.04 -2.28 -3.48
N ASN A 276 -8.74 -2.01 -3.55
CA ASN A 276 -7.79 -2.71 -4.41
C ASN A 276 -6.47 -2.98 -3.67
N GLY A 277 -5.61 -3.86 -4.20
CA GLY A 277 -4.31 -4.19 -3.60
C GLY A 277 -3.16 -3.32 -4.12
N LEU A 278 -1.99 -3.48 -3.52
CA LEU A 278 -0.79 -2.70 -3.85
C LEU A 278 0.48 -3.54 -3.79
N ASN A 279 1.32 -3.45 -4.81
CA ASN A 279 2.72 -3.82 -4.82
C ASN A 279 3.55 -2.55 -4.59
N LEU A 280 4.02 -2.38 -3.36
CA LEU A 280 4.82 -1.25 -2.93
C LEU A 280 6.29 -1.66 -2.78
N THR A 281 7.15 -0.99 -3.52
CA THR A 281 8.59 -0.99 -3.24
C THR A 281 8.93 0.26 -2.45
N HIS A 282 9.51 0.11 -1.26
CA HIS A 282 9.96 1.22 -0.43
C HIS A 282 11.36 0.97 0.09
N THR A 283 12.30 1.84 -0.24
CA THR A 283 13.72 1.69 0.12
C THR A 283 14.16 2.62 1.25
N GLY A 284 13.23 3.35 1.88
CA GLY A 284 13.51 4.17 3.05
C GLY A 284 13.92 3.32 4.25
N THR A 285 14.71 3.92 5.15
CA THR A 285 15.26 3.26 6.35
C THR A 285 14.60 3.70 7.66
N ALA A 286 13.69 4.69 7.59
CA ALA A 286 13.03 5.32 8.72
C ALA A 286 11.67 4.72 9.09
N LEU A 287 11.15 3.78 8.29
CA LEU A 287 9.80 3.23 8.46
C LEU A 287 9.64 2.53 9.81
N THR A 288 8.78 3.06 10.68
CA THR A 288 8.39 2.46 11.96
C THR A 288 6.97 1.91 11.93
N THR A 289 6.16 2.32 10.97
CA THR A 289 4.76 1.88 10.85
C THR A 289 4.37 1.68 9.40
N PHE A 290 3.98 0.46 9.06
CA PHE A 290 3.25 0.17 7.83
C PHE A 290 1.89 -0.39 8.20
N ASN A 291 0.81 0.25 7.75
CA ASN A 291 -0.54 -0.18 8.06
C ASN A 291 -1.38 -0.31 6.78
N ALA A 292 -1.63 -1.54 6.36
CA ALA A 292 -2.51 -1.86 5.23
C ALA A 292 -3.91 -2.31 5.65
N SER A 293 -4.29 -2.17 6.93
CA SER A 293 -5.59 -2.66 7.43
C SER A 293 -6.81 -2.01 6.77
N GLY A 294 -6.62 -0.88 6.07
CA GLY A 294 -7.67 -0.22 5.30
C GLY A 294 -7.93 -0.86 3.93
N VAL A 295 -7.16 -1.87 3.53
CA VAL A 295 -7.30 -2.55 2.24
C VAL A 295 -8.29 -3.72 2.38
N THR A 296 -9.32 -3.73 1.52
CA THR A 296 -10.53 -4.54 1.74
C THR A 296 -10.79 -5.67 0.73
N LYS A 297 -10.12 -5.68 -0.43
CA LYS A 297 -10.42 -6.64 -1.52
C LYS A 297 -9.25 -7.54 -1.90
N ALA A 298 -8.06 -6.96 -2.06
CA ALA A 298 -6.84 -7.69 -2.41
C ALA A 298 -5.77 -7.43 -1.35
N GLY A 299 -4.77 -8.29 -1.23
CA GLY A 299 -3.68 -8.06 -0.27
C GLY A 299 -2.64 -7.07 -0.79
N VAL A 300 -1.64 -6.81 0.04
CA VAL A 300 -0.50 -5.94 -0.29
C VAL A 300 0.77 -6.76 -0.54
N THR A 301 1.73 -6.17 -1.22
CA THR A 301 3.09 -6.67 -1.32
C THR A 301 3.98 -5.51 -0.91
N LEU A 302 4.78 -5.67 0.13
CA LEU A 302 5.76 -4.68 0.57
C LEU A 302 7.14 -5.33 0.61
N THR A 303 8.08 -4.74 -0.13
CA THR A 303 9.50 -4.98 0.06
C THR A 303 10.10 -3.74 0.69
N SER A 304 10.63 -3.89 1.90
CA SER A 304 11.21 -2.80 2.69
C SER A 304 12.73 -2.64 2.46
N GLY A 305 13.25 -1.47 2.85
CA GLY A 305 14.68 -1.20 2.90
C GLY A 305 15.33 -1.68 4.21
N ALA A 306 16.57 -1.25 4.44
CA ALA A 306 17.32 -1.55 5.66
C ALA A 306 16.82 -0.72 6.85
N LEU A 307 15.70 -1.13 7.44
CA LEU A 307 15.06 -0.41 8.55
C LEU A 307 15.96 -0.41 9.77
N THR A 308 16.17 0.77 10.37
CA THR A 308 17.12 0.97 11.47
C THR A 308 16.46 1.10 12.84
N THR A 309 15.13 1.10 12.88
CA THR A 309 14.30 1.26 14.08
C THR A 309 13.21 0.21 14.06
N ASP A 310 12.73 -0.18 15.25
CA ASP A 310 11.64 -1.14 15.39
C ASP A 310 10.41 -0.72 14.57
N SER A 311 9.85 -1.68 13.84
CA SER A 311 8.71 -1.44 12.94
C SER A 311 7.51 -2.27 13.36
N VAL A 312 6.33 -1.67 13.30
CA VAL A 312 5.04 -2.35 13.39
C VAL A 312 4.41 -2.39 12.01
N VAL A 313 4.01 -3.59 11.60
CA VAL A 313 3.53 -3.88 10.26
C VAL A 313 2.19 -4.59 10.38
N THR A 314 1.17 -4.02 9.78
CA THR A 314 -0.17 -4.62 9.71
C THR A 314 -0.52 -4.86 8.25
N GLY A 315 -0.82 -6.11 7.91
CA GLY A 315 -1.27 -6.54 6.59
C GLY A 315 -2.65 -6.01 6.22
N SER A 316 -3.14 -6.40 5.05
CA SER A 316 -4.51 -6.11 4.63
C SER A 316 -5.51 -6.88 5.50
N THR A 317 -6.81 -6.55 5.38
CA THR A 317 -7.90 -7.34 5.99
C THR A 317 -8.41 -8.48 5.12
N SER A 318 -7.94 -8.55 3.87
CA SER A 318 -8.41 -9.46 2.83
C SER A 318 -7.33 -9.70 1.78
N GLY A 319 -7.31 -10.92 1.23
CA GLY A 319 -6.39 -11.31 0.17
C GLY A 319 -4.96 -11.55 0.67
N THR A 320 -4.11 -12.08 -0.20
CA THR A 320 -2.74 -12.49 0.16
C THR A 320 -1.78 -11.31 0.31
N ASP A 321 -1.17 -11.22 1.48
CA ASP A 321 -0.06 -10.32 1.77
C ASP A 321 1.30 -10.95 1.51
N VAL A 322 2.22 -10.16 0.97
CA VAL A 322 3.64 -10.51 0.87
C VAL A 322 4.44 -9.41 1.56
N LEU A 323 4.92 -9.68 2.76
CA LEU A 323 5.62 -8.72 3.62
C LEU A 323 7.07 -9.18 3.77
N ASP A 324 7.97 -8.54 3.02
CA ASP A 324 9.40 -8.87 3.01
C ASP A 324 10.21 -7.80 3.78
N PHE A 325 10.59 -8.16 5.00
CA PHE A 325 11.45 -7.38 5.89
C PHE A 325 12.82 -8.03 6.10
N SER A 326 13.23 -8.92 5.19
CA SER A 326 14.55 -9.57 5.26
C SER A 326 15.72 -8.58 5.22
N ALA A 327 15.53 -7.36 4.72
CA ALA A 327 16.55 -6.31 4.75
C ALA A 327 16.62 -5.52 6.07
N ALA A 328 15.62 -5.64 6.95
CA ALA A 328 15.53 -4.85 8.18
C ALA A 328 16.68 -5.17 9.14
N LEU A 329 17.24 -4.13 9.77
CA LEU A 329 18.33 -4.20 10.75
C LEU A 329 17.84 -4.08 12.21
N ALA A 330 16.52 -3.98 12.40
CA ALA A 330 15.84 -3.82 13.68
C ALA A 330 14.63 -4.76 13.77
N LYS A 331 14.04 -4.85 14.97
CA LYS A 331 12.92 -5.75 15.22
C LYS A 331 11.71 -5.37 14.36
N VAL A 332 11.06 -6.39 13.79
CA VAL A 332 9.79 -6.20 13.07
C VAL A 332 8.69 -6.95 13.81
N THR A 333 7.60 -6.24 14.11
CA THR A 333 6.36 -6.84 14.61
C THR A 333 5.34 -6.86 13.49
N MET A 334 5.03 -8.04 12.98
CA MET A 334 4.13 -8.24 11.84
C MET A 334 2.83 -8.91 12.27
N THR A 335 1.72 -8.39 11.75
CA THR A 335 0.40 -9.01 11.90
C THR A 335 -0.27 -9.03 10.54
N ALA A 336 -0.29 -10.18 9.91
CA ALA A 336 -1.20 -10.47 8.80
C ALA A 336 -2.57 -10.90 9.34
N THR A 337 -3.57 -11.00 8.47
CA THR A 337 -4.95 -11.28 8.90
C THR A 337 -5.59 -12.45 8.16
N ALA A 338 -5.96 -12.29 6.89
CA ALA A 338 -6.64 -13.28 6.09
C ALA A 338 -5.87 -13.54 4.80
N GLY A 339 -6.06 -14.73 4.22
CA GLY A 339 -5.42 -15.10 2.97
C GLY A 339 -4.12 -15.86 3.19
N ALA A 340 -3.60 -16.47 2.14
CA ALA A 340 -2.34 -17.23 2.22
C ALA A 340 -1.17 -16.24 2.13
N ASN A 341 -0.53 -15.91 3.24
CA ASN A 341 0.47 -14.84 3.32
C ASN A 341 1.89 -15.36 3.18
N THR A 342 2.80 -14.48 2.75
CA THR A 342 4.25 -14.73 2.77
C THR A 342 4.92 -13.67 3.62
N LEU A 343 5.48 -14.08 4.76
CA LEU A 343 6.01 -13.18 5.78
C LEU A 343 7.48 -13.48 6.02
N LYS A 344 8.34 -12.46 5.96
CA LYS A 344 9.76 -12.58 6.26
C LYS A 344 10.21 -11.51 7.24
N GLY A 345 10.70 -11.93 8.40
CA GLY A 345 11.23 -11.03 9.43
C GLY A 345 12.66 -10.55 9.12
N SER A 346 13.26 -9.88 10.09
CA SER A 346 14.59 -9.28 9.97
C SER A 346 15.69 -10.33 9.83
N SER A 347 16.71 -10.04 9.03
CA SER A 347 17.93 -10.86 8.91
C SER A 347 18.98 -10.57 9.99
N THR A 348 18.65 -9.82 11.04
CA THR A 348 19.63 -9.43 12.07
C THR A 348 19.12 -9.47 13.50
N ILE A 349 17.83 -9.20 13.73
CA ILE A 349 17.24 -9.07 15.05
C ILE A 349 15.91 -9.83 15.08
N GLY A 350 15.63 -10.50 16.20
CA GLY A 350 14.41 -11.28 16.37
C GLY A 350 13.12 -10.48 16.16
N SER A 351 12.21 -11.07 15.40
CA SER A 351 10.92 -10.54 14.98
C SER A 351 9.77 -11.15 15.79
N VAL A 352 8.60 -10.51 15.74
CA VAL A 352 7.35 -11.07 16.24
C VAL A 352 6.40 -11.16 15.07
N ILE A 353 5.93 -12.36 14.72
CA ILE A 353 5.16 -12.60 13.50
C ILE A 353 3.86 -13.33 13.84
N ASN A 354 2.74 -12.77 13.37
CA ASN A 354 1.43 -13.41 13.38
C ASN A 354 0.92 -13.56 11.93
N GLY A 355 0.73 -14.79 11.47
CA GLY A 355 0.25 -15.13 10.11
C GLY A 355 -1.24 -14.88 9.91
N GLY A 356 -2.04 -15.20 10.93
CA GLY A 356 -3.48 -14.97 10.92
C GLY A 356 -4.24 -16.20 10.46
N THR A 357 -4.98 -16.08 9.36
CA THR A 357 -5.81 -17.15 8.80
C THR A 357 -5.49 -17.33 7.33
N GLY A 358 -5.52 -18.56 6.84
CA GLY A 358 -5.09 -18.92 5.50
C GLY A 358 -3.82 -19.76 5.57
N VAL A 359 -3.36 -20.25 4.42
CA VAL A 359 -2.15 -21.08 4.33
C VAL A 359 -0.94 -20.17 4.23
N ASP A 360 -0.27 -19.94 5.35
CA ASP A 360 0.82 -18.99 5.46
C ASP A 360 2.20 -19.63 5.24
N THR A 361 3.13 -18.85 4.69
CA THR A 361 4.56 -19.18 4.63
C THR A 361 5.34 -18.13 5.41
N ILE A 362 5.97 -18.53 6.50
CA ILE A 362 6.60 -17.63 7.45
C ILE A 362 8.08 -17.97 7.62
N THR A 363 8.93 -16.96 7.51
CA THR A 363 10.36 -17.03 7.86
C THR A 363 10.68 -15.97 8.91
N GLY A 364 11.13 -16.38 10.09
CA GLY A 364 11.54 -15.48 11.18
C GLY A 364 12.76 -14.64 10.79
N GLY A 365 13.82 -15.31 10.32
CA GLY A 365 15.03 -14.68 9.83
C GLY A 365 16.20 -14.94 10.76
N SER A 366 16.75 -13.89 11.37
CA SER A 366 17.81 -14.02 12.36
C SER A 366 17.46 -13.36 13.68
N GLY A 367 18.04 -13.89 14.76
CA GLY A 367 17.74 -13.44 16.12
C GLY A 367 16.68 -14.34 16.74
N VAL A 368 16.19 -13.99 17.93
CA VAL A 368 15.17 -14.80 18.62
C VAL A 368 13.78 -14.39 18.13
N ASP A 369 13.22 -15.18 17.23
CA ASP A 369 11.90 -14.94 16.65
C ASP A 369 10.78 -15.52 17.52
N THR A 370 9.62 -14.86 17.50
CA THR A 370 8.36 -15.41 18.05
C THR A 370 7.33 -15.45 16.94
N ILE A 371 6.93 -16.65 16.54
CA ILE A 371 6.08 -16.89 15.37
C ILE A 371 4.80 -17.61 15.82
N SER A 372 3.65 -17.09 15.41
CA SER A 372 2.35 -17.75 15.48
C SER A 372 1.76 -17.75 14.08
N ALA A 373 1.66 -18.91 13.42
CA ALA A 373 1.15 -18.96 12.06
C ALA A 373 -0.37 -18.78 12.01
N GLY A 374 -1.11 -19.52 12.82
CA GLY A 374 -2.51 -19.23 13.10
C GLY A 374 -3.44 -20.34 12.63
N ALA A 375 -4.31 -20.10 11.66
CA ALA A 375 -5.21 -21.13 11.16
C ALA A 375 -4.97 -21.38 9.68
N GLY A 376 -4.60 -22.61 9.33
CA GLY A 376 -4.19 -22.95 7.98
C GLY A 376 -3.25 -24.14 7.99
N GLU A 377 -2.89 -24.68 6.83
CA GLU A 377 -1.79 -25.65 6.76
C GLU A 377 -0.51 -24.87 6.55
N ASP A 378 0.10 -24.38 7.63
CA ASP A 378 1.14 -23.36 7.55
C ASP A 378 2.54 -23.96 7.37
N VAL A 379 3.44 -23.18 6.76
CA VAL A 379 4.87 -23.52 6.66
C VAL A 379 5.70 -22.49 7.41
N ILE A 380 6.44 -22.95 8.42
CA ILE A 380 7.14 -22.08 9.37
C ILE A 380 8.63 -22.44 9.37
N THR A 381 9.47 -21.43 9.19
CA THR A 381 10.92 -21.51 9.39
C THR A 381 11.32 -20.44 10.40
N GLY A 382 11.83 -20.84 11.57
CA GLY A 382 12.35 -19.91 12.57
C GLY A 382 13.53 -19.11 12.00
N GLY A 383 14.59 -19.82 11.62
CA GLY A 383 15.79 -19.23 11.03
C GLY A 383 16.98 -19.44 11.96
N THR A 384 17.84 -18.43 12.08
CA THR A 384 18.97 -18.49 13.02
C THR A 384 18.56 -17.89 14.36
N GLY A 385 18.76 -18.58 15.48
CA GLY A 385 18.32 -18.09 16.78
C GLY A 385 17.81 -19.23 17.64
N ASN A 386 17.19 -18.87 18.76
CA ASN A 386 16.44 -19.82 19.57
C ASN A 386 14.97 -19.42 19.47
N ASP A 387 14.28 -19.91 18.45
CA ASP A 387 12.97 -19.37 18.07
C ASP A 387 11.84 -20.02 18.85
N ILE A 388 10.73 -19.30 18.99
CA ILE A 388 9.49 -19.80 19.57
C ILE A 388 8.44 -19.83 18.47
N MET A 389 7.98 -21.04 18.12
CA MET A 389 7.06 -21.25 17.01
C MET A 389 5.78 -21.94 17.48
N THR A 390 4.66 -21.41 17.02
CA THR A 390 3.30 -21.94 17.22
C THR A 390 2.67 -22.12 15.84
N GLY A 391 2.26 -23.35 15.52
CA GLY A 391 1.58 -23.67 14.25
C GLY A 391 0.16 -23.15 14.26
N GLY A 392 -0.58 -23.56 15.29
CA GLY A 392 -1.96 -23.18 15.53
C GLY A 392 -2.92 -24.29 15.12
N ALA A 393 -3.91 -23.96 14.30
CA ALA A 393 -4.96 -24.89 13.89
C ALA A 393 -4.65 -25.48 12.52
N ASN A 394 -5.02 -26.75 12.33
CA ASN A 394 -4.77 -27.58 11.15
C ASN A 394 -3.37 -28.21 11.17
N ALA A 395 -2.86 -28.65 10.02
CA ALA A 395 -1.66 -29.47 9.93
C ALA A 395 -0.49 -28.62 9.44
N ASP A 396 0.44 -28.35 10.33
CA ASP A 396 1.50 -27.38 10.08
C ASP A 396 2.82 -28.08 9.79
N THR A 397 3.69 -27.39 9.05
CA THR A 397 5.05 -27.85 8.72
C THR A 397 6.07 -26.89 9.31
N PHE A 398 6.86 -27.39 10.27
CA PHE A 398 8.01 -26.69 10.81
C PHE A 398 9.26 -27.13 10.03
N ALA A 399 9.77 -26.24 9.20
CA ALA A 399 10.88 -26.49 8.30
C ALA A 399 12.20 -25.98 8.86
N PHE A 400 13.21 -26.83 8.81
CA PHE A 400 14.57 -26.58 9.29
C PHE A 400 15.57 -26.80 8.16
N ASP A 401 16.46 -25.84 7.93
CA ASP A 401 17.55 -25.98 6.95
C ASP A 401 18.82 -26.49 7.66
N ALA A 402 19.21 -27.72 7.36
CA ALA A 402 20.41 -28.36 7.88
C ALA A 402 21.70 -27.66 7.44
N ALA A 403 21.74 -27.03 6.27
CA ALA A 403 22.90 -26.26 5.82
C ALA A 403 23.01 -24.91 6.54
N ALA A 404 21.89 -24.36 7.03
CA ALA A 404 21.84 -23.16 7.86
C ALA A 404 22.06 -23.45 9.36
N ALA A 405 21.84 -24.69 9.81
CA ALA A 405 22.03 -25.11 11.21
C ALA A 405 23.41 -24.73 11.78
N ALA A 406 24.45 -24.76 10.94
CA ALA A 406 25.81 -24.31 11.27
C ALA A 406 25.92 -22.84 11.72
N ALA A 407 24.97 -22.01 11.27
CA ALA A 407 24.84 -20.61 11.63
C ALA A 407 23.75 -20.35 12.69
N ASN A 408 22.86 -21.32 12.95
CA ASN A 408 21.66 -21.12 13.76
C ASN A 408 21.93 -21.05 15.27
N HIS A 409 22.90 -21.81 15.79
CA HIS A 409 23.14 -21.88 17.24
C HIS A 409 24.56 -21.48 17.62
N SER A 410 24.71 -20.36 18.34
CA SER A 410 26.02 -19.88 18.82
C SER A 410 26.55 -20.62 20.05
N ALA A 411 25.76 -21.48 20.70
CA ALA A 411 26.14 -22.16 21.94
C ALA A 411 25.39 -23.50 22.13
N ILE A 412 26.05 -24.45 22.79
CA ILE A 412 25.48 -25.76 23.13
C ILE A 412 24.23 -25.54 24.00
N GLY A 413 23.07 -25.97 23.53
CA GLY A 413 21.77 -25.73 24.18
C GLY A 413 21.02 -24.50 23.68
N GLY A 414 21.44 -23.89 22.57
CA GLY A 414 20.52 -23.15 21.70
C GLY A 414 19.61 -24.13 20.95
N PHE A 415 18.32 -23.83 20.91
CA PHE A 415 17.31 -24.66 20.26
C PHE A 415 16.05 -23.85 19.98
N ASP A 416 15.33 -24.30 18.96
CA ASP A 416 13.98 -23.83 18.68
C ASP A 416 12.97 -24.56 19.56
N THR A 417 11.92 -23.86 19.94
CA THR A 417 10.79 -24.38 20.70
C THR A 417 9.52 -24.33 19.88
N ILE A 418 8.94 -25.49 19.60
CA ILE A 418 7.59 -25.61 19.06
C ILE A 418 6.62 -25.80 20.22
N THR A 419 5.59 -24.97 20.30
CA THR A 419 4.75 -24.86 21.50
C THR A 419 3.52 -25.75 21.50
N ASP A 420 3.06 -26.19 20.33
CA ASP A 420 1.75 -26.83 20.13
C ASP A 420 1.75 -28.02 19.18
N PHE A 421 2.93 -28.58 18.88
CA PHE A 421 3.09 -29.69 17.94
C PHE A 421 2.14 -30.87 18.24
N VAL A 422 1.34 -31.26 17.25
CA VAL A 422 0.38 -32.37 17.29
C VAL A 422 0.91 -33.55 16.49
N ALA A 423 1.42 -34.56 17.20
CA ALA A 423 1.90 -35.80 16.58
C ALA A 423 0.81 -36.49 15.72
N GLY A 424 1.19 -36.94 14.53
CA GLY A 424 0.36 -37.52 13.48
C GLY A 424 -0.35 -36.50 12.59
N THR A 425 -0.28 -35.21 12.93
CA THR A 425 -0.91 -34.10 12.19
C THR A 425 0.17 -33.19 11.62
N ASP A 426 0.98 -32.60 12.49
CA ASP A 426 2.05 -31.69 12.12
C ASP A 426 3.29 -32.41 11.59
N LYS A 427 4.16 -31.67 10.91
CA LYS A 427 5.39 -32.17 10.29
C LYS A 427 6.61 -31.39 10.76
N LEU A 428 7.68 -32.12 11.03
CA LEU A 428 9.04 -31.61 11.10
C LEU A 428 9.69 -31.89 9.74
N GLN A 429 9.96 -30.84 8.99
CA GLN A 429 10.63 -30.94 7.70
C GLN A 429 12.11 -30.58 7.85
N PHE A 430 12.99 -31.49 7.46
CA PHE A 430 14.44 -31.24 7.43
C PHE A 430 14.88 -31.08 5.99
N LEU A 431 15.14 -29.84 5.57
CA LEU A 431 15.46 -29.52 4.20
C LEU A 431 16.84 -30.07 3.82
N THR A 432 16.98 -30.51 2.56
CA THR A 432 18.23 -30.95 1.90
C THR A 432 18.78 -32.33 2.26
N VAL A 433 18.04 -33.17 3.00
CA VAL A 433 18.56 -34.44 3.52
C VAL A 433 17.86 -35.68 2.98
N THR A 434 18.63 -36.77 2.80
CA THR A 434 18.18 -38.01 2.15
C THR A 434 17.89 -39.16 3.10
N ASP A 435 18.39 -39.09 4.33
CA ASP A 435 18.19 -40.10 5.36
C ASP A 435 17.74 -39.42 6.65
N VAL A 436 16.60 -39.85 7.20
CA VAL A 436 15.87 -39.09 8.22
C VAL A 436 15.56 -39.91 9.48
N VAL A 437 16.09 -41.13 9.58
CA VAL A 437 15.72 -42.05 10.67
C VAL A 437 16.96 -42.61 11.37
N SER A 438 17.15 -42.26 12.65
CA SER A 438 18.12 -42.94 13.51
C SER A 438 17.64 -44.34 13.89
N VAL A 439 18.52 -45.35 13.79
CA VAL A 439 18.26 -46.70 14.29
C VAL A 439 18.49 -46.85 15.81
N GLU A 440 19.09 -45.85 16.48
CA GLU A 440 19.50 -45.88 17.89
C GLU A 440 18.46 -45.29 18.86
N GLN A 441 17.22 -45.11 18.40
CA GLN A 441 16.11 -44.47 19.12
C GLN A 441 15.88 -45.00 20.55
N THR A 442 16.12 -46.31 20.79
CA THR A 442 15.99 -46.91 22.13
C THR A 442 17.13 -46.51 23.07
N ALA A 443 18.37 -46.46 22.56
CA ALA A 443 19.54 -46.05 23.34
C ALA A 443 19.45 -44.56 23.70
N VAL A 444 19.00 -43.73 22.76
CA VAL A 444 18.77 -42.29 22.96
C VAL A 444 17.79 -42.04 24.10
N GLN A 445 16.62 -42.69 24.10
CA GLN A 445 15.64 -42.53 25.18
C GLN A 445 16.19 -43.04 26.53
N ALA A 446 16.94 -44.13 26.55
CA ALA A 446 17.53 -44.66 27.79
C ALA A 446 18.55 -43.69 28.40
N ALA A 447 19.40 -43.08 27.57
CA ALA A 447 20.40 -42.10 28.01
C ALA A 447 19.75 -40.85 28.61
N VAL A 448 18.70 -40.33 27.95
CA VAL A 448 17.97 -39.14 28.45
C VAL A 448 17.21 -39.44 29.73
N THR A 449 16.63 -40.64 29.88
CA THR A 449 15.90 -41.05 31.10
C THR A 449 16.83 -41.20 32.32
N ALA A 450 18.13 -41.45 32.09
CA ALA A 450 19.13 -41.55 33.15
C ALA A 450 19.57 -40.18 33.71
N LEU A 451 19.18 -39.08 33.05
CA LEU A 451 19.50 -37.72 33.50
C LEU A 451 18.73 -37.36 34.78
N ALA A 452 19.31 -36.49 35.59
CA ALA A 452 18.63 -35.92 36.74
C ALA A 452 17.49 -35.02 36.27
N SER A 453 16.34 -34.99 36.97
CA SER A 453 15.16 -34.20 36.56
C SER A 453 15.40 -32.69 36.40
N THR A 454 16.52 -32.17 36.94
CA THR A 454 16.96 -30.77 36.82
C THR A 454 17.93 -30.55 35.66
N SER A 455 18.12 -31.54 34.78
CA SER A 455 19.08 -31.45 33.70
C SER A 455 18.71 -30.36 32.69
N THR A 456 19.73 -29.67 32.19
CA THR A 456 19.57 -28.58 31.22
C THR A 456 19.37 -29.12 29.80
N ALA A 457 18.83 -28.29 28.90
CA ALA A 457 18.73 -28.60 27.48
C ALA A 457 20.07 -29.06 26.88
N ALA A 458 21.18 -28.41 27.26
CA ALA A 458 22.52 -28.81 26.85
C ALA A 458 22.91 -30.22 27.33
N GLN A 459 22.50 -30.62 28.54
CA GLN A 459 22.75 -31.97 29.05
C GLN A 459 21.89 -33.02 28.32
N ILE A 460 20.65 -32.66 27.96
CA ILE A 460 19.75 -33.52 27.18
C ILE A 460 20.32 -33.72 25.77
N ALA A 461 20.65 -32.63 25.07
CA ALA A 461 21.25 -32.68 23.72
C ALA A 461 22.51 -33.54 23.70
N ASN A 462 23.42 -33.36 24.66
CA ASN A 462 24.62 -34.20 24.78
C ASN A 462 24.30 -35.67 25.06
N ALA A 463 23.31 -35.97 25.89
CA ALA A 463 22.92 -37.36 26.15
C ALA A 463 22.35 -38.03 24.89
N MET A 464 21.56 -37.30 24.10
CA MET A 464 21.02 -37.78 22.83
C MET A 464 22.14 -37.99 21.80
N ALA A 465 23.02 -37.00 21.60
CA ALA A 465 24.14 -37.07 20.66
C ALA A 465 25.10 -38.23 21.00
N ASN A 466 25.46 -38.37 22.28
CA ASN A 466 26.35 -39.44 22.74
C ASN A 466 25.75 -40.83 22.55
N ALA A 467 24.43 -40.95 22.67
CA ALA A 467 23.72 -42.21 22.47
C ALA A 467 23.49 -42.52 20.98
N ASN A 468 23.43 -41.50 20.12
CA ASN A 468 23.30 -41.62 18.67
C ASN A 468 24.66 -41.53 17.93
N ALA A 469 25.77 -41.86 18.59
CA ALA A 469 27.12 -41.55 18.10
C ALA A 469 27.55 -42.28 16.80
N THR A 470 26.77 -43.24 16.30
CA THR A 470 27.13 -44.06 15.12
C THR A 470 26.20 -43.90 13.93
N ASP A 471 25.09 -43.15 14.05
CA ASP A 471 24.08 -43.06 13.01
C ASP A 471 23.62 -41.63 12.76
N LEU A 472 23.50 -41.27 11.48
CA LEU A 472 22.98 -39.97 11.06
C LEU A 472 21.46 -40.04 11.02
N GLY A 473 20.79 -38.92 11.26
CA GLY A 473 19.33 -38.90 11.20
C GLY A 473 18.68 -38.24 12.39
N VAL A 474 17.35 -38.30 12.39
CA VAL A 474 16.53 -37.72 13.45
C VAL A 474 16.37 -38.74 14.58
N SER A 475 16.45 -38.27 15.82
CA SER A 475 16.15 -39.04 17.03
C SER A 475 15.26 -38.24 17.97
N PHE A 476 14.43 -38.95 18.72
CA PHE A 476 13.50 -38.36 19.68
C PHE A 476 13.86 -38.74 21.12
N ALA A 477 13.53 -37.90 22.10
CA ALA A 477 13.56 -38.30 23.49
C ALA A 477 12.54 -37.52 24.31
N THR A 478 11.81 -38.20 25.18
CA THR A 478 10.93 -37.56 26.15
C THR A 478 11.67 -37.31 27.46
N PHE A 479 11.55 -36.09 27.99
CA PHE A 479 12.14 -35.70 29.27
C PHE A 479 11.36 -34.55 29.91
N GLY A 480 11.04 -34.66 31.19
CA GLY A 480 10.41 -33.56 31.94
C GLY A 480 9.01 -33.15 31.46
N GLY A 481 8.32 -33.97 30.68
CA GLY A 481 6.99 -33.67 30.11
C GLY A 481 7.02 -33.09 28.68
N ASP A 482 8.22 -32.92 28.11
CA ASP A 482 8.43 -32.44 26.74
C ASP A 482 9.08 -33.55 25.89
N THR A 483 8.98 -33.41 24.57
CA THR A 483 9.77 -34.21 23.61
C THR A 483 10.88 -33.34 23.03
N TYR A 484 12.07 -33.91 22.91
CA TYR A 484 13.24 -33.30 22.28
C TYR A 484 13.54 -34.05 20.99
N VAL A 485 13.94 -33.30 19.98
CA VAL A 485 14.32 -33.81 18.67
C VAL A 485 15.77 -33.42 18.44
N LEU A 486 16.58 -34.39 18.02
CA LEU A 486 17.95 -34.17 17.63
C LEU A 486 18.15 -34.70 16.22
N TYR A 487 18.59 -33.83 15.32
CA TYR A 487 18.97 -34.19 13.97
C TYR A 487 20.49 -34.07 13.83
N GLU A 488 21.15 -35.22 13.66
CA GLU A 488 22.60 -35.35 13.50
C GLU A 488 22.95 -35.38 12.01
N THR A 489 23.77 -34.43 11.54
CA THR A 489 24.09 -34.27 10.10
C THR A 489 25.48 -34.75 9.71
N ASN A 490 26.44 -34.87 10.64
CA ASN A 490 27.81 -35.29 10.37
C ASN A 490 28.35 -36.28 11.42
N GLY A 491 28.98 -37.36 10.95
CA GLY A 491 29.18 -38.58 11.74
C GLY A 491 30.20 -38.51 12.88
N ALA A 492 29.92 -39.29 13.93
CA ALA A 492 30.80 -39.74 15.01
C ALA A 492 31.49 -38.66 15.85
N ASN A 493 30.81 -37.57 16.18
CA ASN A 493 31.20 -36.75 17.31
C ASN A 493 30.54 -37.28 18.59
N THR A 494 31.33 -37.61 19.62
CA THR A 494 30.83 -38.02 20.94
C THR A 494 30.42 -36.82 21.80
N THR A 495 30.00 -35.71 21.19
CA THR A 495 29.58 -34.46 21.83
C THR A 495 28.77 -33.65 20.83
N PHE A 496 27.60 -33.15 21.21
CA PHE A 496 26.80 -32.27 20.35
C PHE A 496 27.65 -31.09 19.84
N THR A 497 27.69 -30.90 18.52
CA THR A 497 28.35 -29.75 17.90
C THR A 497 27.32 -28.84 17.25
N VAL A 498 27.15 -27.66 17.83
CA VAL A 498 26.26 -26.59 17.35
C VAL A 498 26.47 -26.18 15.89
N ALA A 499 27.62 -26.55 15.30
CA ALA A 499 27.97 -26.22 13.94
C ALA A 499 27.32 -27.15 12.91
N ASP A 500 26.71 -28.26 13.30
CA ASP A 500 26.20 -29.26 12.35
C ASP A 500 24.84 -29.86 12.79
N ASP A 501 24.53 -29.87 14.09
CA ASP A 501 23.37 -30.59 14.62
C ASP A 501 22.19 -29.65 14.90
N ILE A 502 20.96 -30.13 14.70
CA ILE A 502 19.73 -29.40 15.03
C ILE A 502 19.12 -30.00 16.30
N PHE A 503 18.86 -29.16 17.29
CA PHE A 503 18.16 -29.54 18.51
C PHE A 503 16.87 -28.73 18.64
N ILE A 504 15.74 -29.42 18.84
CA ILE A 504 14.41 -28.82 18.92
C ILE A 504 13.70 -29.32 20.17
N LYS A 505 12.92 -28.45 20.80
CA LYS A 505 12.00 -28.79 21.87
C LYS A 505 10.55 -28.74 21.37
N LEU A 506 9.80 -29.82 21.58
CA LEU A 506 8.35 -29.90 21.42
C LEU A 506 7.70 -29.84 22.80
N THR A 507 7.03 -28.74 23.10
CA THR A 507 6.46 -28.48 24.43
C THR A 507 5.23 -29.34 24.69
N GLY A 508 5.19 -30.03 25.83
CA GLY A 508 4.01 -30.80 26.26
C GLY A 508 3.70 -32.06 25.45
N VAL A 509 4.50 -32.37 24.43
CA VAL A 509 4.35 -33.59 23.62
C VAL A 509 4.91 -34.77 24.39
N THR A 510 4.06 -35.67 24.88
CA THR A 510 4.49 -36.86 25.64
C THR A 510 4.38 -38.16 24.84
N THR A 511 3.57 -38.17 23.78
CA THR A 511 3.52 -39.28 22.83
C THR A 511 4.63 -39.05 21.82
N VAL A 512 5.63 -39.95 21.80
CA VAL A 512 6.79 -39.80 20.92
C VAL A 512 6.33 -39.76 19.46
N PRO A 513 6.70 -38.72 18.68
CA PRO A 513 6.44 -38.66 17.25
C PRO A 513 7.04 -39.86 16.51
N THR A 514 6.46 -40.20 15.37
CA THR A 514 6.91 -41.29 14.51
C THR A 514 7.49 -40.75 13.21
N PHE A 515 8.60 -41.32 12.77
CA PHE A 515 9.25 -40.90 11.52
C PHE A 515 8.30 -40.88 10.31
N ALA A 516 7.48 -41.92 10.14
CA ALA A 516 6.60 -42.04 8.99
C ALA A 516 5.44 -41.03 8.98
N ALA A 517 4.99 -40.58 10.15
CA ALA A 517 3.85 -39.69 10.26
C ALA A 517 4.22 -38.24 10.58
N ASP A 518 5.42 -37.97 11.09
CA ASP A 518 5.76 -36.66 11.67
C ASP A 518 6.99 -36.03 11.03
N VAL A 519 7.76 -36.77 10.23
CA VAL A 519 9.03 -36.29 9.69
C VAL A 519 9.04 -36.38 8.17
N THR A 520 9.48 -35.31 7.52
CA THR A 520 9.64 -35.24 6.07
C THR A 520 11.01 -34.68 5.68
N ALA A 521 11.47 -35.05 4.48
CA ALA A 521 12.69 -34.55 3.85
C ALA A 521 12.39 -33.38 2.89
#